data_AF-A0A4W4DW97-F1
#
_entry.id   AF-A0A4W4DW97-F1
#
_cell.length_a   1.000
_cell.length_b   1.000
_cell.length_c   1.000
_cell.angle_alpha   90.00
_cell.angle_beta   90.00
_cell.angle_gamma   90.00
#
_symmetry.space_group_name_H-M   'P 1'
#
loop_
_entity.id
_entity.type
_entity.pdbx_description
1 polymer ?
#
loop_
_entity_poly.entity_id
_entity_poly.type
_entity_poly.pdbx_seq_one_letter_code
_entity_poly.pdbx_strand_id
1 'polypeptide(L)'
;FSDASQPKALVKDGKIIHFVDKHMDKLIGRVTSVMEIADCLLSKKMITDETYDKIHTEKTPQEQMRILIQALRSGGQNMKDEFYRILKEKQPFLIKDLETGPSKV
;
A
#
# COMPACT_ATOMS: atom_id res chain seq x y z
N PHE A 1 -1.69 -25.71 8.64
CA PHE A 1 -2.40 -24.52 9.13
C PHE A 1 -2.03 -23.37 8.24
N SER A 2 -2.89 -23.09 7.27
CA SER A 2 -2.67 -22.08 6.24
C SER A 2 -2.97 -20.71 6.84
N ASP A 3 -1.93 -19.93 7.11
CA ASP A 3 -2.04 -18.57 7.62
C ASP A 3 -2.59 -17.66 6.52
N ALA A 4 -3.91 -17.42 6.56
CA ALA A 4 -4.67 -16.66 5.57
C ALA A 4 -4.47 -15.13 5.67
N SER A 5 -3.35 -14.69 6.24
CA SER A 5 -3.03 -13.28 6.45
C SER A 5 -2.10 -12.69 5.37
N GLN A 6 -1.56 -13.53 4.47
CA GLN A 6 -0.73 -13.04 3.36
C GLN A 6 -1.56 -12.64 2.14
N PRO A 7 -1.26 -11.49 1.50
CA PRO A 7 -1.89 -11.08 0.25
C PRO A 7 -1.67 -12.14 -0.82
N LYS A 8 -2.74 -12.44 -1.56
CA LYS A 8 -2.83 -13.52 -2.54
C LYS A 8 -1.74 -13.36 -3.62
N ALA A 9 -0.63 -14.08 -3.46
CA ALA A 9 0.48 -14.15 -4.39
C ALA A 9 -0.02 -14.63 -5.77
N LEU A 10 0.01 -13.76 -6.77
CA LEU A 10 -0.26 -14.11 -8.17
C LEU A 10 1.09 -14.26 -8.88
N VAL A 11 1.41 -15.47 -9.30
CA VAL A 11 2.67 -15.78 -10.00
C VAL A 11 2.53 -15.39 -11.47
N LYS A 12 3.42 -14.52 -11.96
CA LYS A 12 3.66 -14.28 -13.39
C LYS A 12 5.17 -14.50 -13.62
N ASP A 13 5.53 -15.38 -14.55
CA ASP A 13 6.91 -15.65 -14.96
C ASP A 13 7.85 -16.09 -13.82
N GLY A 14 7.33 -16.85 -12.84
CA GLY A 14 8.11 -17.32 -11.67
C GLY A 14 8.31 -16.28 -10.57
N LYS A 15 7.73 -15.09 -10.70
CA LYS A 15 7.82 -14.01 -9.70
C LYS A 15 6.47 -13.83 -9.00
N ILE A 16 6.47 -13.90 -7.67
CA ILE A 16 5.30 -13.59 -6.84
C ILE A 16 5.07 -12.07 -6.92
N ILE A 17 3.99 -11.65 -7.57
CA ILE A 17 3.60 -10.23 -7.61
C ILE A 17 2.74 -9.96 -6.38
N HIS A 18 3.18 -9.01 -5.56
CA HIS A 18 2.45 -8.58 -4.38
C HIS A 18 1.19 -7.79 -4.77
N PHE A 19 0.13 -7.89 -3.97
CA PHE A 19 -1.12 -7.16 -4.20
C PHE A 19 -0.88 -5.65 -4.38
N VAL A 20 -0.05 -5.06 -3.51
CA VAL A 20 0.27 -3.63 -3.56
C VAL A 20 0.96 -3.27 -4.88
N ASP A 21 1.91 -4.09 -5.35
CA ASP A 21 2.60 -3.86 -6.62
C ASP A 21 1.63 -3.93 -7.81
N LYS A 22 0.65 -4.84 -7.77
CA LYS A 22 -0.36 -4.98 -8.81
C LYS A 22 -1.34 -3.80 -8.87
N HIS A 23 -1.62 -3.16 -7.73
CA HIS A 23 -2.66 -2.15 -7.61
C HIS A 23 -2.14 -0.73 -7.35
N MET A 24 -0.83 -0.47 -7.47
CA MET A 24 -0.20 0.83 -7.17
C MET A 24 -0.92 2.01 -7.81
N ASP A 25 -1.23 1.95 -9.10
CA ASP A 25 -1.90 3.04 -9.83
C ASP A 25 -3.29 3.35 -9.26
N LYS A 26 -4.03 2.30 -8.89
CA LYS A 26 -5.36 2.46 -8.28
C LYS A 26 -5.27 2.99 -6.86
N LEU A 27 -4.25 2.58 -6.10
CA LEU A 27 -4.01 3.06 -4.75
C LEU A 27 -3.68 4.55 -4.74
N ILE A 28 -2.83 5.03 -5.67
CA ILE A 28 -2.51 6.45 -5.84
C ILE A 28 -3.76 7.30 -6.05
N GLY A 29 -4.71 6.82 -6.85
CA GLY A 29 -5.93 7.57 -7.16
C GLY A 29 -7.02 7.50 -6.10
N ARG A 30 -7.06 6.44 -5.28
CA ARG A 30 -8.20 6.16 -4.38
C ARG A 30 -7.91 6.31 -2.90
N VAL A 31 -6.64 6.19 -2.48
CA VAL A 31 -6.26 6.38 -1.09
C VAL A 31 -6.08 7.87 -0.84
N THR A 32 -6.99 8.46 -0.07
CA THR A 32 -6.91 9.88 0.34
C THR A 32 -6.31 10.05 1.73
N SER A 33 -6.41 9.03 2.59
CA SER A 33 -5.87 9.01 3.96
C SER A 33 -4.38 8.64 4.00
N VAL A 34 -3.55 9.27 3.16
CA VAL A 34 -2.14 8.88 3.03
C VAL A 34 -1.34 9.19 4.30
N MET A 35 -1.59 10.34 4.93
CA MET A 35 -0.91 10.73 6.17
C MET A 35 -1.17 9.75 7.31
N GLU A 36 -2.41 9.27 7.49
CA GLU A 36 -2.72 8.27 8.52
C GLU A 36 -1.94 6.96 8.33
N ILE A 37 -1.73 6.56 7.07
CA ILE A 37 -0.96 5.36 6.73
C ILE A 37 0.54 5.62 6.96
N ALA A 38 1.03 6.80 6.58
CA ALA A 38 2.40 7.22 6.84
C ALA A 38 2.71 7.26 8.35
N ASP A 39 1.80 7.76 9.19
CA ASP A 39 1.93 7.75 10.65
C ASP A 39 2.12 6.33 11.20
N CYS A 40 1.30 5.39 10.72
CA CYS A 40 1.36 4.00 11.15
C CYS A 40 2.68 3.34 10.74
N LEU A 41 3.19 3.66 9.54
CA LEU A 41 4.47 3.16 9.05
C LEU A 41 5.66 3.80 9.77
N LEU A 42 5.58 5.09 10.11
CA LEU A 42 6.60 5.80 10.89
C LEU A 42 6.68 5.23 12.32
N SER A 43 5.53 5.04 12.97
CA SER A 43 5.44 4.44 14.31
C SER A 43 6.09 3.04 14.37
N LYS A 44 6.01 2.30 13.26
CA LYS A 44 6.64 0.98 13.10
C LYS A 44 8.09 1.03 12.59
N LYS A 45 8.67 2.23 12.46
CA LYS A 45 10.03 2.47 11.94
C LYS A 45 10.27 1.88 10.55
N MET A 46 9.21 1.81 9.73
CA MET A 46 9.27 1.30 8.37
C MET A 46 9.59 2.39 7.34
N ILE A 47 9.29 3.64 7.67
CA ILE A 47 9.78 4.82 6.97
C ILE A 47 10.64 5.66 7.90
N THR A 48 11.53 6.46 7.33
CA THR A 48 12.33 7.45 8.05
C THR A 48 11.53 8.74 8.23
N ASP A 49 11.91 9.55 9.24
CA ASP A 49 11.36 10.89 9.44
C ASP A 49 11.50 11.75 8.18
N GLU A 50 12.65 11.67 7.47
CA GLU A 50 12.85 12.38 6.20
C GLU A 50 11.82 11.97 5.12
N THR A 51 11.48 10.69 5.05
CA THR A 51 10.47 10.20 4.10
C THR A 51 9.09 10.68 4.52
N TYR A 52 8.79 10.65 5.81
CA TYR A 52 7.54 11.15 6.36
C TYR A 52 7.35 12.65 6.10
N ASP A 53 8.36 13.47 6.35
CA ASP A 53 8.32 14.92 6.11
C ASP A 53 8.12 15.25 4.63
N LYS A 54 8.76 14.49 3.73
CA LYS A 54 8.53 14.61 2.29
C LYS A 54 7.06 14.35 1.94
N ILE A 55 6.48 13.27 2.48
CA ILE A 55 5.04 12.98 2.29
C ILE A 55 4.21 14.13 2.87
N HIS A 56 4.49 14.58 4.09
CA HIS A 56 3.72 15.65 4.72
C HIS A 56 3.75 16.97 3.91
N THR A 57 4.88 17.27 3.29
CA THR A 57 5.09 18.51 2.51
C THR A 57 4.29 18.53 1.20
N GLU A 58 3.91 17.36 0.67
CA GLU A 58 3.17 17.27 -0.58
C GLU A 58 1.74 17.80 -0.45
N LYS A 59 1.32 18.56 -1.47
CA LYS A 59 0.03 19.28 -1.47
C LYS A 59 -1.18 18.39 -1.74
N THR A 60 -0.99 17.27 -2.43
CA THR A 60 -2.10 16.42 -2.86
C THR A 60 -1.92 15.00 -2.36
N PRO A 61 -3.00 14.30 -1.97
CA PRO A 61 -2.92 12.90 -1.56
C PRO A 61 -2.28 11.99 -2.62
N GLN A 62 -2.43 12.33 -3.91
CA GLN A 62 -1.85 11.54 -4.99
C GLN A 62 -0.31 11.63 -4.99
N GLU A 63 0.27 12.83 -4.84
CA GLU A 63 1.72 12.98 -4.73
C GLU A 63 2.26 12.35 -3.44
N GLN A 64 1.56 12.53 -2.32
CA GLN A 64 1.86 11.86 -1.05
C GLN A 64 1.96 10.34 -1.25
N MET A 65 0.98 9.77 -1.95
CA MET A 65 0.91 8.33 -2.19
C MET A 65 2.01 7.85 -3.14
N ARG A 66 2.46 8.66 -4.10
CA ARG A 66 3.60 8.33 -4.96
C ARG A 66 4.89 8.20 -4.17
N ILE A 67 5.16 9.13 -3.25
CA ILE A 67 6.34 9.06 -2.37
C ILE A 67 6.26 7.83 -1.48
N LEU A 68 5.07 7.55 -0.92
CA LEU A 68 4.87 6.36 -0.09
C LEU A 68 5.10 5.07 -0.89
N ILE A 69 4.59 4.98 -2.12
CA ILE A 69 4.82 3.86 -3.04
C ILE A 69 6.32 3.68 -3.34
N GLN A 70 7.05 4.78 -3.52
CA GLN A 70 8.50 4.72 -3.72
C GLN A 70 9.21 4.14 -2.49
N ALA A 71 8.81 4.55 -1.28
CA ALA A 71 9.32 3.97 -0.04
C ALA A 71 9.00 2.47 0.07
N LEU A 72 7.76 2.05 -0.28
CA LEU A 72 7.34 0.64 -0.29
C LEU A 72 8.13 -0.23 -1.28
N ARG A 73 8.57 0.35 -2.41
CA ARG A 73 9.43 -0.35 -3.37
C ARG A 73 10.83 -0.61 -2.79
N SER A 74 11.36 0.36 -2.03
CA SER A 74 12.67 0.26 -1.37
C SER A 74 12.66 -0.60 -0.11
N GLY A 75 11.58 -0.58 0.67
CA GLY A 75 11.44 -1.29 1.95
C GLY A 75 11.14 -2.80 1.83
N GLY A 76 10.98 -3.33 0.63
CA GLY A 76 10.80 -4.75 0.39
C GLY A 76 9.45 -5.33 0.81
N GLN A 77 9.37 -6.66 0.94
CA GLN A 77 8.11 -7.39 1.09
C GLN A 77 7.39 -7.08 2.42
N ASN A 78 8.12 -7.08 3.54
CA ASN A 78 7.54 -6.82 4.87
C ASN A 78 6.83 -5.47 4.96
N MET A 79 7.39 -4.44 4.32
CA MET A 79 6.80 -3.11 4.32
C MET A 79 5.50 -3.07 3.52
N LYS A 80 5.45 -3.80 2.40
CA LYS A 80 4.24 -3.93 1.58
C LYS A 80 3.16 -4.74 2.29
N ASP A 81 3.53 -5.79 3.01
CA ASP A 81 2.60 -6.61 3.79
C ASP A 81 1.94 -5.77 4.90
N GLU A 82 2.74 -4.96 5.61
CA GLU A 82 2.22 -4.07 6.65
C GLU A 82 1.33 -2.96 6.06
N PHE A 83 1.75 -2.36 4.94
CA PHE A 83 0.91 -1.39 4.24
C PHE A 83 -0.43 -2.00 3.79
N TYR A 84 -0.42 -3.24 3.29
CA TYR A 84 -1.65 -3.96 2.96
C TYR A 84 -2.53 -4.21 4.19
N ARG A 85 -1.92 -4.59 5.34
CA ARG A 85 -2.64 -4.76 6.61
C ARG A 85 -3.33 -3.47 7.06
N ILE A 86 -2.62 -2.34 7.02
CA ILE A 86 -3.17 -1.02 7.37
C ILE A 86 -4.33 -0.66 6.44
N LEU A 87 -4.17 -0.85 5.13
CA LEU A 87 -5.25 -0.60 4.17
C LEU A 87 -6.47 -1.49 4.43
N LYS A 88 -6.29 -2.75 4.80
CA LYS A 88 -7.39 -3.65 5.12
C LYS A 88 -8.15 -3.21 6.38
N GLU A 89 -7.44 -2.66 7.37
CA GLU A 89 -8.03 -2.13 8.60
C GLU A 89 -8.76 -0.79 8.36
N LYS A 90 -8.12 0.13 7.63
CA LYS A 90 -8.62 1.50 7.43
C LYS A 90 -9.61 1.63 6.27
N GLN A 91 -9.37 0.89 5.18
CA GLN A 91 -10.13 0.97 3.94
C GLN A 91 -10.51 -0.42 3.40
N PRO A 92 -11.24 -1.26 4.18
CA PRO A 92 -11.60 -2.61 3.78
C PRO A 92 -12.40 -2.67 2.47
N PHE A 93 -13.24 -1.65 2.21
CA PHE A 93 -14.01 -1.55 0.98
C PHE A 93 -13.12 -1.36 -0.26
N LEU A 94 -12.05 -0.58 -0.15
CA LEU A 94 -11.10 -0.37 -1.23
C LEU A 94 -10.36 -1.68 -1.54
N ILE A 95 -9.88 -2.38 -0.52
CA ILE A 95 -9.24 -3.70 -0.70
C ILE A 95 -10.20 -4.66 -1.38
N LYS A 96 -11.43 -4.77 -0.88
CA LYS A 96 -12.45 -5.66 -1.47
C LYS A 96 -12.68 -5.33 -2.94
N ASP A 97 -12.89 -4.06 -3.30
CA ASP A 97 -13.10 -3.63 -4.68
C ASP A 97 -11.91 -3.98 -5.59
N LEU A 98 -10.68 -3.78 -5.10
CA LEU A 98 -9.46 -4.10 -5.83
C LEU A 98 -9.25 -5.62 -5.98
N GLU A 99 -9.66 -6.42 -4.99
CA GLU A 99 -9.59 -7.89 -4.99
C GLU A 99 -10.64 -8.54 -5.90
N THR A 100 -11.88 -8.03 -5.93
CA THR A 100 -12.95 -8.56 -6.80
C THR A 100 -12.72 -8.28 -8.29
N GLY A 101 -11.71 -7.46 -8.64
CA GLY A 101 -11.46 -7.07 -10.03
C GLY A 101 -12.55 -6.11 -10.54
N PRO A 102 -12.36 -5.50 -11.74
CA PRO A 102 -13.32 -4.53 -12.24
C PRO A 102 -14.65 -5.25 -12.54
N SER A 103 -15.65 -5.06 -11.68
CA SER A 103 -17.04 -5.18 -12.10
C SER A 103 -17.20 -4.21 -13.27
N LYS A 104 -17.22 -4.76 -14.48
CA LYS A 104 -17.75 -4.06 -15.64
C LYS A 104 -19.23 -3.83 -15.33
N VAL A 105 -19.57 -2.58 -15.01
CA VAL A 105 -20.92 -2.06 -15.22
C VAL A 105 -21.00 -1.50 -16.63
#